data_AF-A0A832XNK9-F1
#
_entry.id   AF-A0A832XNK9-F1
#
_cell.length_a   1.000
_cell.length_b   1.000
_cell.length_c   1.000
_cell.angle_alpha   90.00
_cell.angle_beta   90.00
_cell.angle_gamma   90.00
#
_symmetry.space_group_name_H-M   'P 1'
#
loop_
_entity.id
_entity.type
_entity.pdbx_description
1 polymer ?
#
loop_
_entity_poly.entity_id
_entity_poly.type
_entity_poly.pdbx_seq_one_letter_code
_entity_poly.pdbx_strand_id
1 'polypeptide(L)'
;MVSLDEAVLARWEYGGKRYEILCDPELVDQFKADPSSVNIDDFLATDEVWHDARGGDRPTGEIIEKTFETQDITQITIKILEKGNIQLTTNQRKGLVEEKRQQIIHEIHSTAIDPKAKTPHPRTRIELALDESRFSVDPFKRVDVQV
;
A
#
# COMPACT_ATOMS: atom_id res chain seq x y z
N MET A 1 16.36 8.73 3.84
CA MET A 1 16.83 8.17 2.55
C MET A 1 16.60 6.66 2.54
N VAL A 2 15.72 6.22 1.65
CA VAL A 2 15.18 4.86 1.59
C VAL A 2 16.00 4.00 0.63
N SER A 3 16.18 2.72 0.95
CA SER A 3 16.91 1.80 0.06
C SER A 3 16.05 1.45 -1.16
N LEU A 4 16.66 1.46 -2.36
CA LEU A 4 16.02 1.05 -3.62
C LEU A 4 15.40 -0.36 -3.55
N ASP A 5 15.92 -1.23 -2.68
CA ASP A 5 15.43 -2.60 -2.50
C ASP A 5 14.09 -2.68 -1.74
N GLU A 6 13.76 -1.67 -0.94
CA GLU A 6 12.52 -1.62 -0.13
C GLU A 6 11.44 -0.73 -0.78
N ALA A 7 11.84 0.11 -1.74
CA ALA A 7 10.95 1.01 -2.44
C ALA A 7 9.89 0.28 -3.28
N VAL A 8 8.67 0.83 -3.27
CA VAL A 8 7.53 0.35 -4.07
C VAL A 8 7.27 1.28 -5.24
N LEU A 9 6.68 0.70 -6.30
CA LEU A 9 6.32 1.44 -7.50
C LEU A 9 4.89 1.97 -7.39
N ALA A 10 4.72 3.29 -7.36
CA ALA A 10 3.41 3.90 -7.60
C ALA A 10 3.27 4.24 -9.08
N ARG A 11 2.22 3.73 -9.72
CA ARG A 11 1.95 3.92 -11.15
C ARG A 11 0.67 4.72 -11.35
N TRP A 12 0.74 5.74 -12.19
CA TRP A 12 -0.43 6.44 -12.72
C TRP A 12 -0.41 6.44 -14.24
N GLU A 13 -1.55 6.14 -14.87
CA GLU A 13 -1.69 6.14 -16.32
C GLU A 13 -2.61 7.29 -16.74
N TYR A 14 -2.10 8.19 -17.59
CA TYR A 14 -2.83 9.35 -18.07
C TYR A 14 -2.48 9.64 -19.53
N GLY A 15 -3.50 9.82 -20.37
CA GLY A 15 -3.30 10.16 -21.78
C GLY A 15 -2.52 9.11 -22.58
N GLY A 16 -2.59 7.84 -22.19
CA GLY A 16 -1.87 6.74 -22.83
C GLY A 16 -0.38 6.67 -22.48
N LYS A 17 0.09 7.48 -21.51
CA LYS A 17 1.43 7.42 -20.94
C LYS A 17 1.37 6.96 -19.49
N ARG A 18 2.41 6.26 -19.07
CA ARG A 18 2.59 5.79 -17.70
C ARG A 18 3.57 6.69 -16.98
N TYR A 19 3.28 6.98 -15.72
CA TYR A 19 4.15 7.71 -14.83
C TYR A 19 4.35 6.87 -13.58
N GLU A 20 5.60 6.61 -13.26
CA GLU A 20 6.04 5.74 -12.18
C GLU A 20 6.98 6.51 -11.26
N ILE A 21 6.79 6.31 -9.96
CA ILE A 21 7.67 6.83 -8.91
C ILE A 21 8.02 5.71 -7.95
N LEU A 22 9.21 5.80 -7.36
CA LEU A 22 9.69 4.89 -6.33
C LEU A 22 9.52 5.56 -4.97
N CYS A 23 8.65 5.00 -4.14
CA CYS A 23 8.35 5.54 -2.81
C CYS A 23 8.45 4.48 -1.71
N ASP A 24 8.58 4.94 -0.47
CA ASP A 24 8.56 4.07 0.70
C ASP A 24 7.13 3.67 1.08
N PRO A 25 6.80 2.37 1.11
CA PRO A 25 5.46 1.91 1.46
C PRO A 25 5.03 2.27 2.89
N GLU A 26 5.95 2.36 3.85
CA GLU A 26 5.60 2.64 5.26
C GLU A 26 5.12 4.09 5.43
N LEU A 27 5.70 4.99 4.64
CA LEU A 27 5.38 6.41 4.66
C LEU A 27 4.20 6.76 3.75
N VAL A 28 3.75 5.86 2.86
CA VAL A 28 2.60 6.11 1.96
C VAL A 28 1.35 6.48 2.73
N ASP A 29 1.03 5.73 3.78
CA ASP A 29 -0.21 5.95 4.53
C ASP A 29 -0.17 7.28 5.30
N GLN A 30 1.00 7.64 5.83
CA GLN A 30 1.20 8.94 6.48
C GLN A 30 1.12 10.08 5.46
N PHE A 31 1.76 9.93 4.30
CA PHE A 31 1.75 10.92 3.22
C PHE A 31 0.35 11.12 2.62
N LYS A 32 -0.46 10.05 2.57
CA LYS A 32 -1.87 10.13 2.17
C LYS A 32 -2.75 10.81 3.22
N ALA A 33 -2.43 10.65 4.50
CA ALA A 33 -3.17 11.30 5.58
C ALA A 33 -2.83 12.79 5.70
N ASP A 34 -1.54 13.13 5.66
CA ASP A 34 -1.06 14.50 5.65
C ASP A 34 0.23 14.62 4.80
N PRO A 35 0.15 15.27 3.61
CA PRO A 35 1.32 15.51 2.76
C PRO A 35 2.38 16.41 3.40
N SER A 36 2.03 17.16 4.45
CA SER A 36 2.92 18.11 5.12
C SER A 36 3.73 17.48 6.26
N SER A 37 3.33 16.30 6.72
CA SER A 37 3.96 15.65 7.87
C SER A 37 5.20 14.84 7.49
N VAL A 38 5.39 14.54 6.21
CA VAL A 38 6.47 13.68 5.72
C VAL A 38 7.35 14.48 4.76
N ASN A 39 8.66 14.44 4.98
CA ASN A 39 9.61 15.02 4.04
C ASN A 39 9.68 14.17 2.77
N ILE A 40 9.56 14.80 1.61
CA ILE A 40 9.55 14.13 0.31
C ILE A 40 10.88 13.46 0.01
N ASP A 41 11.99 14.06 0.45
CA ASP A 41 13.33 13.49 0.29
C ASP A 41 13.50 12.16 1.05
N ASP A 42 12.71 11.96 2.12
CA ASP A 42 12.69 10.71 2.87
C ASP A 42 11.62 9.74 2.35
N PHE A 43 10.59 10.24 1.66
CA PHE A 43 9.52 9.45 1.09
C PHE A 43 9.88 8.82 -0.26
N LEU A 44 10.54 9.59 -1.13
CA LEU A 44 10.97 9.15 -2.45
C LEU A 44 12.34 8.47 -2.34
N ALA A 45 12.47 7.30 -2.95
CA ALA A 45 13.79 6.69 -3.10
C ALA A 45 14.66 7.47 -4.11
N THR A 46 14.00 8.13 -5.06
CA THR A 46 14.61 9.00 -6.07
C THR A 46 13.66 10.15 -6.39
N ASP A 47 14.18 11.38 -6.44
CA ASP A 47 13.42 12.59 -6.81
C ASP A 47 13.18 12.69 -8.33
N GLU A 48 12.87 11.57 -8.98
CA GLU A 48 12.68 11.47 -10.42
C GLU A 48 11.39 10.71 -10.74
N VAL A 49 10.71 11.17 -11.79
CA VAL A 49 9.53 10.53 -12.36
C VAL A 49 9.95 9.73 -13.59
N TRP A 50 9.47 8.50 -13.69
CA TRP A 50 9.83 7.56 -14.74
C TRP A 50 8.61 7.22 -15.61
N HIS A 51 8.80 6.90 -16.89
CA HIS A 51 7.78 6.17 -17.65
C HIS A 51 7.81 4.68 -17.34
N ASP A 52 9.02 4.15 -17.14
CA ASP A 52 9.31 2.80 -16.70
C ASP A 52 10.53 2.84 -15.79
N ALA A 53 10.31 2.63 -14.48
CA ALA A 53 11.38 2.67 -13.50
C ALA A 53 12.38 1.50 -13.66
N ARG A 54 11.95 0.36 -14.23
CA ARG A 54 12.83 -0.78 -14.51
C ARG A 54 13.57 -0.61 -15.83
N GLY A 55 12.92 0.02 -16.80
CA GLY A 55 13.49 0.34 -18.12
C GLY A 55 14.40 1.56 -18.10
N GLY A 56 14.34 2.38 -17.05
CA GLY A 56 15.11 3.63 -16.96
C GLY A 56 14.62 4.72 -17.92
N ASP A 57 13.38 4.61 -18.41
CA ASP A 57 12.83 5.56 -19.36
C ASP A 57 12.24 6.78 -18.63
N ARG A 58 12.60 7.97 -19.08
CA ARG A 58 12.27 9.23 -18.40
C ARG A 58 11.37 10.11 -19.26
N PRO A 59 10.33 10.75 -18.69
CA PRO A 59 9.55 11.72 -19.42
C PRO A 59 10.35 12.97 -19.75
N THR A 60 10.13 13.51 -20.95
CA THR A 60 10.59 14.86 -21.29
C THR A 60 9.80 15.88 -20.45
N GLY A 61 10.45 16.96 -20.01
CA GLY A 61 9.81 18.01 -19.19
C GLY A 61 8.52 18.57 -19.79
N GLU A 62 8.44 18.71 -21.11
CA GLU A 62 7.22 19.16 -21.81
C GLU A 62 6.01 18.24 -21.59
N ILE A 63 6.24 16.94 -21.46
CA ILE A 63 5.19 15.93 -21.26
C ILE A 63 4.68 16.01 -19.82
N ILE A 64 5.59 16.22 -18.87
CA ILE A 64 5.27 16.39 -17.45
C ILE A 64 4.41 17.64 -17.29
N GLU A 65 4.85 18.76 -17.85
CA GLU A 65 4.14 20.03 -17.74
C GLU A 65 2.75 19.97 -18.41
N LYS A 66 2.62 19.29 -19.56
CA LYS A 66 1.30 19.06 -20.19
C LYS A 66 0.37 18.15 -19.39
N THR A 67 0.91 17.24 -18.59
CA THR A 67 0.12 16.22 -17.89
C THR A 67 -0.24 16.66 -16.47
N PHE A 68 0.74 17.21 -15.76
CA PHE A 68 0.63 17.59 -14.36
C PHE A 68 0.39 19.09 -14.17
N GLU A 69 0.55 19.91 -15.21
CA GLU A 69 0.45 21.39 -15.17
C GLU A 69 1.46 22.03 -14.19
N THR A 70 2.45 21.25 -13.75
CA THR A 70 3.48 21.64 -12.80
C THR A 70 4.74 20.82 -13.08
N GLN A 71 5.89 21.40 -12.73
CA GLN A 71 7.20 20.73 -12.74
C GLN A 71 7.67 20.37 -11.32
N ASP A 72 6.85 20.67 -10.30
CA ASP A 72 7.16 20.34 -8.92
C ASP A 72 6.92 18.84 -8.66
N ILE A 73 8.01 18.12 -8.37
CA ILE A 73 8.03 16.68 -8.08
C ILE A 73 7.10 16.35 -6.90
N THR A 74 6.98 17.26 -5.94
CA THR A 74 6.08 17.16 -4.78
C THR A 74 4.63 17.01 -5.23
N GLN A 75 4.17 17.97 -6.04
CA GLN A 75 2.80 18.04 -6.53
C GLN A 75 2.49 16.88 -7.48
N ILE A 76 3.48 16.48 -8.29
CA ILE A 76 3.38 15.32 -9.17
C ILE A 76 3.20 14.03 -8.35
N THR A 77 4.01 13.85 -7.30
CA THR A 77 3.96 12.69 -6.40
C THR A 77 2.60 12.57 -5.73
N ILE A 78 2.07 13.67 -5.18
CA ILE A 78 0.73 13.71 -4.56
C ILE A 78 -0.33 13.27 -5.59
N LYS A 79 -0.32 13.84 -6.80
CA LYS A 79 -1.27 13.47 -7.86
C LYS A 79 -1.18 11.99 -8.24
N ILE A 80 0.04 11.43 -8.31
CA ILE A 80 0.26 10.00 -8.62
C ILE A 80 -0.24 9.11 -7.48
N LEU A 81 -0.06 9.48 -6.22
CA LEU A 81 -0.53 8.68 -5.08
C LEU A 81 -2.05 8.72 -4.89
N GLU A 82 -2.69 9.85 -5.22
CA GLU A 82 -4.13 10.01 -5.15
C GLU A 82 -4.86 9.27 -6.28
N LYS A 83 -4.35 9.36 -7.52
CA LYS A 83 -5.02 8.82 -8.71
C LYS A 83 -4.44 7.52 -9.23
N GLY A 84 -3.22 7.20 -8.82
CA GLY A 84 -2.49 6.01 -9.25
C GLY A 84 -2.78 4.79 -8.38
N ASN A 85 -2.10 3.70 -8.73
CA ASN A 85 -2.11 2.46 -8.00
C ASN A 85 -0.69 2.11 -7.55
N ILE A 86 -0.57 1.66 -6.31
CA ILE A 86 0.70 1.23 -5.74
C ILE A 86 0.87 -0.26 -6.02
N GLN A 87 1.95 -0.61 -6.71
CA GLN A 87 2.35 -1.99 -6.90
C GLN A 87 3.14 -2.45 -5.68
N LEU A 88 2.45 -3.13 -4.79
CA LEU A 88 3.09 -3.85 -3.70
C LEU A 88 3.87 -5.05 -4.25
N THR A 89 5.05 -5.28 -3.70
CA THR A 89 5.78 -6.52 -3.97
C THR A 89 5.04 -7.73 -3.38
N THR A 90 5.30 -8.93 -3.91
CA THR A 90 4.69 -10.17 -3.38
C THR A 90 4.98 -10.36 -1.89
N ASN A 91 6.18 -9.98 -1.43
CA ASN A 91 6.59 -10.12 -0.03
C ASN A 91 5.85 -9.14 0.87
N GLN A 92 5.75 -7.87 0.48
CA GLN A 92 4.99 -6.86 1.23
C GLN A 92 3.50 -7.20 1.28
N ARG A 93 2.91 -7.66 0.17
CA ARG A 93 1.52 -8.11 0.14
C ARG A 93 1.28 -9.27 1.12
N LYS A 94 2.20 -10.23 1.21
CA LYS A 94 2.12 -11.32 2.19
C LYS A 94 2.22 -10.81 3.62
N GLY A 95 3.12 -9.88 3.89
CA GLY A 95 3.27 -9.25 5.21
C GLY A 95 1.98 -8.56 5.67
N LEU A 96 1.41 -7.70 4.81
CA LEU A 96 0.14 -7.01 5.10
C LEU A 96 -1.01 -7.98 5.31
N VAL A 97 -1.09 -9.05 4.50
CA VAL A 97 -2.11 -10.09 4.66
C VAL A 97 -1.97 -10.81 6.00
N GLU A 98 -0.75 -11.15 6.41
CA GLU A 98 -0.50 -11.84 7.68
C GLU A 98 -0.80 -10.95 8.88
N GLU A 99 -0.36 -9.70 8.85
CA GLU A 99 -0.69 -8.74 9.90
C GLU A 99 -2.21 -8.56 10.03
N LYS A 100 -2.89 -8.43 8.89
CA LYS A 100 -4.35 -8.32 8.90
C LYS A 100 -5.06 -9.56 9.39
N ARG A 101 -4.55 -10.72 9.02
CA ARG A 101 -5.05 -12.01 9.49
C ARG A 101 -4.97 -12.08 11.01
N GLN A 102 -3.84 -11.67 11.61
CA GLN A 102 -3.68 -11.61 13.07
C GLN A 102 -4.66 -10.64 13.74
N GLN A 103 -4.92 -9.47 13.13
CA GLN A 103 -5.95 -8.54 13.63
C GLN A 103 -7.36 -9.15 13.59
N ILE A 104 -7.73 -9.83 12.50
CA ILE A 104 -9.03 -10.52 12.36
C ILE A 104 -9.17 -11.61 13.43
N ILE A 105 -8.13 -12.42 13.65
CA ILE A 105 -8.13 -13.46 14.70
C ILE A 105 -8.32 -12.84 16.08
N HIS A 106 -7.69 -11.70 16.34
CA HIS A 106 -7.83 -10.99 17.61
C HIS A 106 -9.25 -10.49 17.84
N GLU A 107 -9.87 -9.87 16.84
CA GLU A 107 -11.26 -9.38 16.90
C GLU A 107 -12.29 -10.50 17.04
N ILE A 108 -12.10 -11.62 16.33
CA ILE A 108 -12.97 -12.79 16.49
C ILE A 108 -12.81 -13.37 17.90
N HIS A 109 -11.59 -13.45 18.44
CA HIS A 109 -11.36 -13.94 19.79
C HIS A 109 -12.01 -13.05 20.87
N SER A 110 -12.00 -11.72 20.70
CA SER A 110 -12.61 -10.79 21.65
C SER A 110 -14.14 -10.80 21.59
N THR A 111 -14.71 -11.04 20.41
CA THR A 111 -16.16 -10.92 20.16
C THR A 111 -16.90 -12.26 20.19
N ALA A 112 -16.26 -13.35 19.77
CA ALA A 112 -16.90 -14.66 19.64
C ALA A 112 -16.80 -15.52 20.91
N ILE A 113 -17.93 -16.08 21.31
CA ILE A 113 -18.08 -16.97 22.47
C ILE A 113 -18.67 -18.30 21.99
N ASP A 114 -18.15 -19.41 22.52
CA ASP A 114 -18.71 -20.73 22.25
C ASP A 114 -20.12 -20.85 22.86
N PRO A 115 -21.18 -21.14 22.09
CA PRO A 115 -22.54 -21.24 22.62
C PRO A 115 -22.72 -22.40 23.62
N LYS A 116 -21.88 -23.45 23.53
CA LYS A 116 -21.92 -24.60 24.45
C LYS A 116 -21.08 -24.36 25.69
N ALA A 117 -19.84 -23.91 25.53
CA ALA A 117 -18.91 -23.73 26.64
C ALA A 117 -19.04 -22.36 27.34
N LYS A 118 -19.70 -21.38 26.70
CA LYS A 118 -19.81 -19.97 27.15
C LYS A 118 -18.46 -19.30 27.41
N THR A 119 -17.39 -19.82 26.80
CA THR A 119 -16.03 -19.30 26.88
C THR A 119 -15.57 -18.81 25.51
N PRO A 120 -14.66 -17.82 25.45
CA PRO A 120 -14.05 -17.39 24.20
C PRO A 120 -13.33 -18.53 23.48
N HIS A 121 -13.33 -18.50 22.14
CA HIS A 121 -12.58 -19.47 21.34
C HIS A 121 -11.08 -19.13 21.37
N PRO A 122 -10.18 -20.10 21.62
CA PRO A 122 -8.74 -19.85 21.55
C PRO A 122 -8.28 -19.38 20.15
N ARG A 123 -7.27 -18.52 20.09
CA ARG A 123 -6.75 -17.96 18.82
C ARG A 123 -6.35 -19.04 17.81
N THR A 124 -5.65 -20.08 18.28
CA THR A 124 -5.24 -21.23 17.47
C THR A 124 -6.43 -21.98 16.85
N ARG A 125 -7.58 -22.01 17.53
CA ARG A 125 -8.81 -22.63 16.98
C ARG A 125 -9.36 -21.81 15.81
N ILE A 126 -9.32 -20.48 15.92
CA ILE A 126 -9.76 -19.55 14.88
C ILE A 126 -8.82 -19.60 13.69
N GLU A 127 -7.51 -19.63 13.91
CA GLU A 127 -6.50 -19.81 12.85
C GLU A 127 -6.75 -21.06 12.02
N LEU A 128 -6.93 -22.21 12.68
CA LEU A 128 -7.23 -23.48 12.00
C LEU A 128 -8.54 -23.40 11.21
N ALA A 129 -9.58 -22.77 11.76
CA ALA A 129 -10.85 -22.60 11.07
C ALA A 129 -10.74 -21.70 9.82
N LEU A 130 -9.93 -20.63 9.90
CA LEU A 130 -9.64 -19.76 8.76
C LEU A 130 -8.87 -20.50 7.65
N ASP A 131 -7.94 -21.37 8.02
CA ASP A 131 -7.20 -22.21 7.06
C ASP A 131 -8.09 -23.27 6.42
N GLU A 132 -8.92 -23.96 7.20
CA GLU A 132 -9.87 -24.97 6.69
C GLU A 132 -10.92 -24.35 5.75
N SER A 133 -11.40 -23.15 6.08
CA SER A 133 -12.35 -22.40 5.24
C SER A 133 -11.71 -21.75 4.01
N ARG A 134 -10.38 -21.78 3.89
CA ARG A 134 -9.60 -21.12 2.83
C ARG A 134 -9.97 -19.64 2.68
N PHE A 135 -10.15 -18.95 3.81
CA PHE A 135 -10.51 -17.54 3.79
C PHE A 135 -9.37 -16.69 3.21
N SER A 136 -9.66 -15.92 2.16
CA SER A 136 -8.70 -14.99 1.57
C SER A 136 -8.86 -13.62 2.23
N VAL A 137 -7.89 -13.25 3.06
CA VAL A 137 -7.82 -11.92 3.67
C VAL A 137 -7.44 -10.88 2.62
N ASP A 138 -8.16 -9.76 2.64
CA ASP A 138 -7.90 -8.62 1.75
C ASP A 138 -7.15 -7.52 2.54
N PRO A 139 -5.91 -7.17 2.17
CA PRO A 139 -5.09 -6.23 2.94
C PRO A 139 -5.65 -4.81 2.96
N PHE A 140 -6.45 -4.43 1.95
CA PHE A 140 -6.94 -3.04 1.82
C PHE A 140 -8.33 -2.81 2.43
N LYS A 141 -9.04 -3.87 2.82
CA LYS A 141 -10.36 -3.74 3.46
C LYS A 141 -10.21 -3.57 4.97
N ARG A 142 -11.10 -2.76 5.57
CA ARG A 142 -11.17 -2.60 7.04
C ARG A 142 -11.46 -3.93 7.75
N VAL A 143 -11.01 -4.06 9.00
CA VAL A 143 -11.13 -5.32 9.78
C VAL A 143 -12.61 -5.60 9.98
N ASP A 144 -13.35 -4.59 10.41
CA ASP A 144 -14.79 -4.61 10.70
C ASP A 144 -15.68 -5.09 9.53
N VAL A 145 -15.20 -4.96 8.28
CA VAL A 145 -15.95 -5.40 7.08
C VAL A 145 -15.64 -6.87 6.74
N GLN A 146 -14.54 -7.40 7.26
CA GLN A 146 -14.05 -8.76 7.00
C GLN A 146 -14.36 -9.75 8.14
N VAL A 147 -14.78 -9.25 9.30
CA VAL A 147 -15.14 -10.04 10.50
C VAL A 147 -16.65 -10.30 10.54
#